data_AF-A0A3D1CVY7-F1
#
_entry.id   AF-A0A3D1CVY7-F1
#
_cell.length_a   1.000
_cell.length_b   1.000
_cell.length_c   1.000
_cell.angle_alpha   90.00
_cell.angle_beta   90.00
_cell.angle_gamma   90.00
#
_symmetry.space_group_name_H-M   'P 1'
#
loop_
_entity.id
_entity.type
_entity.pdbx_description
1 polymer ?
#
loop_
_entity_poly.entity_id
_entity_poly.type
_entity_poly.pdbx_seq_one_letter_code
_entity_poly.pdbx_strand_id
1 'polypeptide(L)'
;MDRRSFITYASLLGGSAALQGSHAFVTPGKRAGRRENSRSREMHADVIIIGGGLGGCAAALASCRNGLSVIMTEETDWIGGQLSQQGVPPDEHQWIETHGAPQSYRDYRNRVRDYYRRNYPLTAAARTRENLNPGDGSVSRLCHEPRVAVSVLIDMLSPYLSTGKLQLLLNYKAKSAGVDGDRVNHIEIAHVHTGDRTILTGKSFVDATECGDLLPLTGTEYVTGTESKKETRELHAPEKADPMNNQAFTVCFAMDYQPGKDNVLDPPEEYDFWRNYVPEMTPPWSGRLLDLSYSDPRTLKPKKMGFDPTGKNLEGVLNLWNYRRIINRENFTEGTYDGDITIVNWPQNDFFPGNLIDVPEKVFQKNIDRAKQLSHSLFYWLQTEAPRPDGGVGWRGLRLRGDVMGTEDGMAKYPYIREARRIKAEFTVLEEHVGAENRKLVAGEEAGKRAADFFDSVGIGYYHIDLHPSSRGNNYIDFPSLPFQIPLGALLPRR
;
A
#
# COMPACT_ATOMS: atom_id res chain seq x y z
N MET A 1 -45.75 39.02 -3.79
CA MET A 1 -45.13 38.66 -2.50
C MET A 1 -43.67 38.36 -2.77
N ASP A 2 -42.80 39.24 -2.29
CA ASP A 2 -41.43 39.45 -2.76
C ASP A 2 -40.42 38.63 -1.94
N ARG A 3 -39.46 37.99 -2.62
CA ARG A 3 -38.49 36.99 -2.08
C ARG A 3 -37.32 37.62 -1.29
N ARG A 4 -37.39 38.90 -0.93
CA ARG A 4 -36.30 39.65 -0.29
C ARG A 4 -36.41 39.82 1.23
N SER A 5 -37.43 39.28 1.89
CA SER A 5 -37.67 39.54 3.32
C SER A 5 -37.28 38.40 4.29
N PHE A 6 -36.71 37.29 3.81
CA PHE A 6 -36.46 36.12 4.66
C PHE A 6 -35.01 36.01 5.18
N ILE A 7 -34.05 36.77 4.64
CA ILE A 7 -32.62 36.65 4.99
C ILE A 7 -32.14 37.71 6.01
N THR A 8 -33.01 38.60 6.49
CA THR A 8 -32.61 39.70 7.39
C THR A 8 -32.82 39.40 8.89
N TYR A 9 -33.33 38.22 9.27
CA TYR A 9 -33.72 37.93 10.66
C TYR A 9 -32.83 36.94 11.44
N ALA A 10 -31.71 36.48 10.89
CA ALA A 10 -30.86 35.47 11.54
C ALA A 10 -29.49 35.97 12.04
N SER A 11 -29.24 37.29 12.09
CA SER A 11 -27.91 37.84 12.40
C SER A 11 -27.84 38.81 13.59
N LEU A 12 -28.87 38.92 14.43
CA LEU A 12 -28.84 39.83 15.59
C LEU A 12 -29.52 39.24 16.82
N LEU A 13 -28.89 38.26 17.48
CA LEU A 13 -29.05 38.01 18.92
C LEU A 13 -27.75 37.45 19.51
N GLY A 14 -26.71 38.28 19.51
CA GLY A 14 -25.64 38.19 20.50
C GLY A 14 -25.94 39.17 21.64
N GLY A 15 -25.91 38.72 22.88
CA GLY A 15 -25.95 39.62 24.04
C GLY A 15 -26.44 39.03 25.36
N SER A 16 -25.50 38.40 26.08
CA SER A 16 -25.30 38.55 27.53
C SER A 16 -26.38 38.07 28.51
N ALA A 17 -26.11 36.92 29.14
CA ALA A 17 -26.50 36.68 30.54
C ALA A 17 -25.31 36.02 31.27
N ALA A 18 -24.79 36.76 32.26
CA ALA A 18 -23.76 36.31 33.19
C ALA A 18 -24.32 35.23 34.11
N LEU A 19 -23.55 34.15 34.33
CA LEU A 19 -23.75 33.26 35.48
C LEU A 19 -22.41 32.96 36.15
N GLN A 20 -22.39 33.31 37.43
CA GLN A 20 -21.32 33.15 38.39
C GLN A 20 -20.93 31.68 38.57
N GLY A 21 -19.66 31.48 38.87
CA GLY A 21 -19.03 30.18 39.00
C GLY A 21 -19.52 29.36 40.20
N SER A 22 -19.55 28.06 39.97
CA SER A 22 -19.57 27.02 40.99
C SER A 22 -18.43 26.06 40.67
N HIS A 23 -17.29 26.23 41.35
CA HIS A 23 -16.23 25.23 41.33
C HIS A 23 -16.69 23.99 42.11
N ALA A 24 -17.22 23.00 41.41
CA ALA A 24 -17.35 21.65 41.94
C ALA A 24 -16.04 20.89 41.65
N PHE A 25 -15.20 20.75 42.67
CA PHE A 25 -14.09 19.81 42.68
C PHE A 25 -14.63 18.40 42.46
N VAL A 26 -14.36 17.81 41.30
CA VAL A 26 -14.60 16.38 41.06
C VAL A 26 -13.43 15.61 41.66
N THR A 27 -13.65 15.01 42.83
CA THR A 27 -12.77 13.99 43.40
C THR A 27 -12.65 12.80 42.43
N PRO A 28 -11.45 12.21 42.24
CA PRO A 28 -11.28 11.03 41.42
C PRO A 28 -11.90 9.82 42.15
N GLY A 29 -13.13 9.48 41.79
CA GLY A 29 -13.76 8.24 42.20
C GLY A 29 -13.01 7.05 41.62
N LYS A 30 -12.64 6.09 42.48
CA LYS A 30 -12.06 4.78 42.15
C LYS A 30 -12.71 4.21 40.88
N ARG A 31 -11.89 3.96 39.85
CA ARG A 31 -12.29 3.16 38.67
C ARG A 31 -12.71 1.78 39.14
N ALA A 32 -14.02 1.58 39.29
CA ALA A 32 -14.60 0.25 39.33
C ALA A 32 -14.35 -0.40 37.96
N GLY A 33 -13.82 -1.63 37.99
CA GLY A 33 -13.47 -2.38 36.79
C GLY A 33 -14.64 -2.44 35.80
N ARG A 34 -14.39 -1.95 34.59
CA ARG A 34 -15.31 -2.10 33.47
C ARG A 34 -15.36 -3.59 33.16
N ARG A 35 -16.47 -4.26 33.50
CA ARG A 35 -16.77 -5.59 32.96
C ARG A 35 -16.87 -5.45 31.45
N GLU A 36 -15.92 -6.02 30.72
CA GLU A 36 -15.98 -6.23 29.28
C GLU A 36 -17.13 -7.21 28.99
N ASN A 37 -18.34 -6.70 28.80
CA ASN A 37 -19.37 -7.43 28.06
C ASN A 37 -19.01 -7.28 26.58
N SER A 38 -18.02 -8.03 26.09
CA SER A 38 -17.82 -8.18 24.65
C SER A 38 -19.07 -8.89 24.10
N ARG A 39 -19.87 -8.17 23.31
CA ARG A 39 -21.00 -8.80 22.62
C ARG A 39 -20.42 -9.56 21.44
N SER A 40 -20.32 -10.88 21.55
CA SER A 40 -20.02 -11.73 20.40
C SER A 40 -21.19 -11.66 19.41
N ARG A 41 -20.98 -11.06 18.24
CA ARG A 41 -21.95 -11.06 17.15
C ARG A 41 -21.64 -12.21 16.20
N GLU A 42 -22.66 -12.88 15.67
CA GLU A 42 -22.49 -13.87 14.60
C GLU A 42 -23.00 -13.28 13.28
N MET A 43 -22.25 -13.50 12.21
CA MET A 43 -22.61 -13.08 10.86
C MET A 43 -22.32 -14.20 9.85
N HIS A 44 -23.13 -14.23 8.78
CA HIS A 44 -23.06 -15.27 7.76
C HIS A 44 -23.12 -14.67 6.35
N ALA A 45 -22.33 -15.23 5.44
CA ALA A 45 -22.40 -14.98 4.00
C ALA A 45 -21.86 -16.19 3.22
N ASP A 46 -22.09 -16.24 1.91
CA ASP A 46 -21.55 -17.32 1.07
C ASP A 46 -20.02 -17.27 1.02
N VAL A 47 -19.44 -16.06 0.90
CA VAL A 47 -18.00 -15.83 0.83
C VAL A 47 -17.57 -14.85 1.92
N ILE A 48 -16.56 -15.25 2.70
CA ILE A 48 -15.89 -14.41 3.69
C ILE A 48 -14.53 -13.99 3.15
N ILE A 49 -14.28 -12.69 3.05
CA ILE A 49 -13.04 -12.12 2.54
C ILE A 49 -12.36 -11.36 3.69
N ILE A 50 -11.13 -11.75 4.01
CA ILE A 50 -10.34 -11.09 5.06
C ILE A 50 -9.25 -10.26 4.40
N GLY A 51 -9.36 -8.94 4.47
CA GLY A 51 -8.49 -7.98 3.78
C GLY A 51 -9.24 -7.18 2.70
N GLY A 52 -9.14 -5.85 2.76
CA GLY A 52 -9.79 -4.89 1.88
C GLY A 52 -8.87 -4.33 0.80
N GLY A 53 -7.74 -5.00 0.51
CA GLY A 53 -6.83 -4.65 -0.57
C GLY A 53 -7.46 -4.78 -1.97
N LEU A 54 -6.66 -4.55 -3.03
CA LEU A 54 -7.13 -4.71 -4.41
C LEU A 54 -7.66 -6.13 -4.69
N GLY A 55 -6.97 -7.16 -4.18
CA GLY A 55 -7.41 -8.55 -4.30
C GLY A 55 -8.75 -8.81 -3.63
N GLY A 56 -8.93 -8.29 -2.40
CA GLY A 56 -10.20 -8.39 -1.66
C GLY A 56 -11.34 -7.68 -2.36
N CYS A 57 -11.11 -6.45 -2.85
CA CYS A 57 -12.10 -5.69 -3.62
C CYS A 57 -12.47 -6.40 -4.93
N ALA A 58 -11.49 -6.95 -5.65
CA ALA A 58 -11.73 -7.71 -6.88
C ALA A 58 -12.55 -8.98 -6.61
N ALA A 59 -12.20 -9.74 -5.55
CA ALA A 59 -12.94 -10.92 -5.12
C ALA A 59 -14.39 -10.56 -4.73
N ALA A 60 -14.59 -9.50 -3.92
CA ALA A 60 -15.92 -9.05 -3.52
C ALA A 60 -16.80 -8.68 -4.73
N LEU A 61 -16.25 -7.91 -5.68
CA LEU A 61 -16.94 -7.56 -6.92
C LEU A 61 -17.29 -8.80 -7.75
N ALA A 62 -16.35 -9.72 -7.93
CA ALA A 62 -16.57 -10.95 -8.69
C ALA A 62 -17.64 -11.84 -8.05
N SER A 63 -17.56 -12.08 -6.74
CA SER A 63 -18.54 -12.88 -5.99
C SER A 63 -19.93 -12.26 -6.04
N CYS A 64 -20.06 -10.95 -5.78
CA CYS A 64 -21.35 -10.26 -5.77
C CYS A 64 -22.00 -10.24 -7.17
N ARG A 65 -21.20 -10.03 -8.24
CA ARG A 65 -21.68 -10.10 -9.63
C ARG A 65 -22.24 -11.48 -9.98
N ASN A 66 -21.70 -12.54 -9.38
CA ASN A 66 -22.12 -13.92 -9.60
C ASN A 66 -23.24 -14.41 -8.68
N GLY A 67 -23.94 -13.52 -7.95
CA GLY A 67 -25.08 -13.95 -7.15
C GLY A 67 -24.80 -14.10 -5.65
N LEU A 68 -23.53 -14.20 -5.25
CA LEU A 68 -23.15 -14.58 -3.88
C LEU A 68 -23.25 -13.42 -2.89
N SER A 69 -23.63 -13.74 -1.65
CA SER A 69 -23.50 -12.82 -0.53
C SER A 69 -22.07 -12.80 0.01
N VAL A 70 -21.58 -11.63 0.41
CA VAL A 70 -20.18 -11.42 0.80
C VAL A 70 -20.08 -10.63 2.09
N ILE A 71 -19.19 -11.05 2.99
CA ILE A 71 -18.65 -10.19 4.07
C ILE A 71 -17.17 -9.97 3.77
N MET A 72 -16.77 -8.71 3.64
CA MET A 72 -15.38 -8.29 3.47
C MET A 72 -14.93 -7.49 4.70
N THR A 73 -13.72 -7.75 5.19
CA THR A 73 -13.14 -7.06 6.35
C THR A 73 -11.86 -6.34 5.97
N GLU A 74 -11.50 -5.31 6.73
CA GLU A 74 -10.29 -4.52 6.54
C GLU A 74 -9.80 -3.98 7.89
N GLU A 75 -8.48 -4.03 8.15
CA GLU A 75 -7.90 -3.63 9.44
C GLU A 75 -7.90 -2.11 9.63
N THR A 76 -7.94 -1.35 8.53
CA THR A 76 -8.00 0.11 8.54
C THR A 76 -9.41 0.65 8.24
N ASP A 77 -9.54 1.97 8.25
CA ASP A 77 -10.75 2.68 7.83
C ASP A 77 -10.83 2.86 6.30
N TRP A 78 -9.82 2.44 5.54
CA TRP A 78 -9.74 2.58 4.08
C TRP A 78 -9.59 1.21 3.41
N ILE A 79 -10.18 1.08 2.22
CA ILE A 79 -9.98 -0.08 1.33
C ILE A 79 -9.15 0.32 0.11
N GLY A 80 -8.51 -0.65 -0.51
CA GLY A 80 -7.72 -0.49 -1.74
C GLY A 80 -6.24 -0.83 -1.58
N GLY A 81 -5.79 -1.18 -0.38
CA GLY A 81 -4.45 -1.71 -0.13
C GLY A 81 -3.36 -0.75 -0.59
N GLN A 82 -2.48 -1.24 -1.46
CA GLN A 82 -1.41 -0.48 -2.10
C GLN A 82 -1.83 0.94 -2.52
N LEU A 83 -2.97 1.06 -3.23
CA LEU A 83 -3.40 2.33 -3.84
C LEU A 83 -3.96 3.37 -2.86
N SER A 84 -4.13 3.00 -1.60
CA SER A 84 -4.85 3.80 -0.61
C SER A 84 -4.18 3.77 0.77
N GLN A 85 -4.55 2.83 1.65
CA GLN A 85 -4.07 2.76 3.03
C GLN A 85 -2.55 2.58 3.13
N GLN A 86 -1.90 1.99 2.12
CA GLN A 86 -0.45 1.85 2.04
C GLN A 86 0.24 3.02 1.31
N GLY A 87 -0.53 3.87 0.63
CA GLY A 87 -0.04 5.11 0.06
C GLY A 87 0.94 4.95 -1.09
N VAL A 88 0.68 4.05 -2.04
CA VAL A 88 1.53 3.85 -3.22
C VAL A 88 0.67 3.94 -4.49
N PRO A 89 0.93 4.88 -5.42
CA PRO A 89 0.22 4.90 -6.69
C PRO A 89 0.49 3.60 -7.47
N PRO A 90 -0.35 3.24 -8.46
CA PRO A 90 -0.16 2.04 -9.26
C PRO A 90 1.27 1.95 -9.81
N ASP A 91 1.83 0.74 -9.87
CA ASP A 91 3.13 0.44 -10.50
C ASP A 91 2.85 -0.54 -11.65
N GLU A 92 2.63 -0.01 -12.85
CA GLU A 92 1.98 -0.73 -13.94
C GLU A 92 2.89 -0.90 -15.15
N HIS A 93 2.76 -2.04 -15.81
CA HIS A 93 3.56 -2.36 -16.99
C HIS A 93 3.23 -1.47 -18.21
N GLN A 94 4.15 -1.44 -19.17
CA GLN A 94 4.07 -0.57 -20.36
C GLN A 94 2.80 -0.73 -21.22
N TRP A 95 2.21 -1.93 -21.26
CA TRP A 95 1.01 -2.22 -22.06
C TRP A 95 -0.33 -1.89 -21.39
N ILE A 96 -0.33 -1.33 -20.17
CA ILE A 96 -1.53 -1.25 -19.34
C ILE A 96 -2.70 -0.49 -20.01
N GLU A 97 -2.43 0.51 -20.85
CA GLU A 97 -3.49 1.24 -21.57
C GLU A 97 -4.06 0.50 -22.77
N THR A 98 -3.37 -0.51 -23.30
CA THR A 98 -3.75 -1.20 -24.55
C THR A 98 -4.20 -2.63 -24.28
N HIS A 99 -3.27 -3.52 -23.93
CA HIS A 99 -3.50 -4.94 -23.68
C HIS A 99 -2.71 -5.37 -22.43
N GLY A 100 -3.23 -6.23 -21.58
CA GLY A 100 -2.54 -6.64 -20.35
C GLY A 100 -3.21 -6.23 -19.03
N ALA A 101 -4.39 -5.59 -19.09
CA ALA A 101 -5.29 -5.48 -17.95
C ALA A 101 -6.60 -6.22 -18.22
N PRO A 102 -7.18 -6.91 -17.21
CA PRO A 102 -8.55 -7.39 -17.28
C PRO A 102 -9.52 -6.21 -17.35
N GLN A 103 -10.72 -6.44 -17.94
CA GLN A 103 -11.71 -5.38 -18.15
C GLN A 103 -12.10 -4.68 -16.84
N SER A 104 -12.28 -5.44 -15.75
CA SER A 104 -12.64 -4.89 -14.43
C SER A 104 -11.60 -3.89 -13.90
N TYR A 105 -10.31 -4.14 -14.14
CA TYR A 105 -9.24 -3.22 -13.73
C TYR A 105 -9.19 -1.98 -14.65
N ARG A 106 -9.45 -2.13 -15.95
CA ARG A 106 -9.62 -0.98 -16.86
C ARG A 106 -10.79 -0.09 -16.42
N ASP A 107 -11.90 -0.68 -16.02
CA ASP A 107 -13.07 0.05 -15.52
C ASP A 107 -12.73 0.87 -14.27
N TYR A 108 -11.97 0.30 -13.34
CA TYR A 108 -11.45 1.02 -12.17
C TYR A 108 -10.60 2.23 -12.58
N ARG A 109 -9.61 2.03 -13.45
CA ARG A 109 -8.70 3.09 -13.92
C ARG A 109 -9.47 4.23 -14.60
N ASN A 110 -10.46 3.89 -15.43
CA ASN A 110 -11.32 4.88 -16.07
C ASN A 110 -12.18 5.65 -15.06
N ARG A 111 -12.74 4.98 -14.06
CA ARG A 111 -13.49 5.63 -12.97
C ARG A 111 -12.64 6.58 -12.14
N VAL A 112 -11.37 6.27 -11.90
CA VAL A 112 -10.41 7.20 -11.26
C VAL A 112 -10.26 8.47 -12.10
N ARG A 113 -10.03 8.35 -13.41
CA ARG A 113 -9.92 9.51 -14.32
C ARG A 113 -11.21 10.32 -14.33
N ASP A 114 -12.34 9.66 -14.43
CA ASP A 114 -13.66 10.30 -14.46
C ASP A 114 -14.02 10.94 -13.13
N TYR A 115 -13.49 10.44 -12.00
CA TYR A 115 -13.62 11.10 -10.71
C TYR A 115 -12.95 12.47 -10.73
N TYR A 116 -11.72 12.58 -11.25
CA TYR A 116 -11.06 13.87 -11.41
C TYR A 116 -11.80 14.79 -12.38
N ARG A 117 -12.25 14.27 -13.53
CA ARG A 117 -13.02 15.06 -14.50
C ARG A 117 -14.30 15.63 -13.90
N ARG A 118 -15.03 14.86 -13.10
CA ARG A 118 -16.31 15.31 -12.52
C ARG A 118 -16.14 16.25 -11.33
N ASN A 119 -15.17 15.97 -10.47
CA ASN A 119 -15.13 16.56 -9.13
C ASN A 119 -14.05 17.63 -8.95
N TYR A 120 -13.03 17.67 -9.82
CA TYR A 120 -11.91 18.59 -9.67
C TYR A 120 -11.93 19.68 -10.75
N PRO A 121 -11.46 20.88 -10.41
CA PRO A 121 -11.33 21.97 -11.36
C PRO A 121 -10.09 21.76 -12.24
N LEU A 122 -10.14 20.77 -13.13
CA LEU A 122 -9.10 20.53 -14.12
C LEU A 122 -8.99 21.69 -15.11
N THR A 123 -7.78 21.96 -15.61
CA THR A 123 -7.61 22.82 -16.78
C THR A 123 -8.32 22.23 -18.00
N ALA A 124 -8.66 23.08 -18.98
CA ALA A 124 -9.30 22.62 -20.21
C ALA A 124 -8.47 21.54 -20.92
N ALA A 125 -7.14 21.72 -20.98
CA ALA A 125 -6.22 20.76 -21.59
C ALA A 125 -6.18 19.42 -20.82
N ALA A 126 -6.06 19.45 -19.50
CA ALA A 126 -6.04 18.22 -18.70
C ALA A 126 -7.36 17.45 -18.80
N ARG A 127 -8.49 18.15 -18.77
CA ARG A 127 -9.84 17.57 -18.88
C ARG A 127 -10.03 16.75 -20.16
N THR A 128 -9.44 17.17 -21.28
CA THR A 128 -9.56 16.51 -22.59
C THR A 128 -8.56 15.38 -22.83
N ARG A 129 -7.57 15.17 -21.95
CA ARG A 129 -6.62 14.05 -22.07
C ARG A 129 -7.37 12.73 -21.87
N GLU A 130 -7.32 11.83 -22.86
CA GLU A 130 -7.94 10.49 -22.78
C GLU A 130 -7.38 9.72 -21.57
N ASN A 131 -6.06 9.58 -21.52
CA ASN A 131 -5.32 8.97 -20.41
C ASN A 131 -4.82 10.05 -19.45
N LEU A 132 -5.76 10.75 -18.80
CA LEU A 132 -5.44 11.68 -17.73
C LEU A 132 -4.65 10.97 -16.63
N ASN A 133 -3.52 11.56 -16.26
CA ASN A 133 -2.74 11.23 -15.07
C ASN A 133 -2.71 12.51 -14.20
N PRO A 134 -3.48 12.56 -13.10
CA PRO A 134 -3.56 13.76 -12.25
C PRO A 134 -2.19 14.25 -11.76
N GLY A 135 -1.31 13.29 -11.45
CA GLY A 135 0.02 13.54 -10.93
C GLY A 135 1.12 13.74 -11.96
N ASP A 136 0.89 13.32 -13.21
CA ASP A 136 1.95 13.15 -14.22
C ASP A 136 3.23 12.51 -13.63
N GLY A 137 3.07 11.56 -12.70
CA GLY A 137 4.16 10.82 -12.10
C GLY A 137 4.79 9.85 -13.11
N SER A 138 6.10 9.67 -13.05
CA SER A 138 6.81 8.85 -14.05
C SER A 138 6.73 7.34 -13.80
N VAL A 139 6.36 6.90 -12.60
CA VAL A 139 6.24 5.46 -12.28
C VAL A 139 5.10 4.79 -13.04
N SER A 140 4.00 5.49 -13.28
CA SER A 140 2.80 4.91 -13.85
C SER A 140 1.94 5.94 -14.58
N ARG A 141 1.13 5.44 -15.51
CA ARG A 141 0.22 6.23 -16.36
C ARG A 141 -1.03 6.72 -15.62
N LEU A 142 -1.17 6.40 -14.33
CA LEU A 142 -2.27 6.85 -13.50
C LEU A 142 -1.82 7.05 -12.04
N CYS A 143 -1.09 8.14 -11.76
CA CYS A 143 -0.75 8.52 -10.39
C CYS A 143 -1.86 9.43 -9.83
N HIS A 144 -2.43 9.06 -8.70
CA HIS A 144 -3.59 9.73 -8.10
C HIS A 144 -3.53 9.72 -6.58
N GLU A 145 -4.37 10.54 -5.95
CA GLU A 145 -4.47 10.60 -4.49
C GLU A 145 -5.09 9.30 -3.91
N PRO A 146 -4.61 8.82 -2.74
CA PRO A 146 -5.17 7.66 -2.04
C PRO A 146 -6.69 7.71 -1.82
N ARG A 147 -7.22 8.86 -1.38
CA ARG A 147 -8.66 9.04 -1.10
C ARG A 147 -9.53 8.89 -2.34
N VAL A 148 -8.99 9.16 -3.53
CA VAL A 148 -9.72 8.95 -4.79
C VAL A 148 -9.86 7.46 -5.08
N ALA A 149 -8.83 6.65 -4.82
CA ALA A 149 -8.95 5.20 -4.92
C ALA A 149 -10.04 4.65 -3.99
N VAL A 150 -10.04 5.07 -2.72
CA VAL A 150 -11.07 4.67 -1.74
C VAL A 150 -12.47 5.03 -2.26
N SER A 151 -12.66 6.27 -2.71
CA SER A 151 -13.94 6.76 -3.21
C SER A 151 -14.44 5.96 -4.41
N VAL A 152 -13.55 5.65 -5.37
CA VAL A 152 -13.89 4.88 -6.56
C VAL A 152 -14.19 3.42 -6.24
N LEU A 153 -13.43 2.79 -5.34
CA LEU A 153 -13.69 1.41 -4.92
C LEU A 153 -15.03 1.31 -4.18
N ILE A 154 -15.32 2.25 -3.28
CA ILE A 154 -16.63 2.32 -2.60
C ILE A 154 -17.76 2.54 -3.62
N ASP A 155 -17.60 3.43 -4.60
CA ASP A 155 -18.58 3.63 -5.68
C ASP A 155 -18.84 2.34 -6.47
N MET A 156 -17.78 1.60 -6.82
CA MET A 156 -17.91 0.31 -7.52
C MET A 156 -18.63 -0.75 -6.69
N LEU A 157 -18.46 -0.74 -5.36
CA LEU A 157 -19.09 -1.68 -4.42
C LEU A 157 -20.49 -1.22 -3.99
N SER A 158 -20.85 0.04 -4.18
CA SER A 158 -22.06 0.68 -3.66
C SER A 158 -23.37 -0.03 -3.99
N PRO A 159 -23.60 -0.55 -5.22
CA PRO A 159 -24.82 -1.31 -5.51
C PRO A 159 -24.98 -2.56 -4.62
N TYR A 160 -23.88 -3.22 -4.27
CA TYR A 160 -23.89 -4.41 -3.43
C TYR A 160 -23.99 -4.09 -1.94
N LEU A 161 -23.36 -2.99 -1.52
CA LEU A 161 -23.52 -2.44 -0.17
C LEU A 161 -24.98 -2.04 0.08
N SER A 162 -25.59 -1.31 -0.87
CA SER A 162 -26.97 -0.82 -0.74
C SER A 162 -28.02 -1.93 -0.70
N THR A 163 -27.74 -3.08 -1.31
CA THR A 163 -28.65 -4.24 -1.30
C THR A 163 -28.38 -5.17 -0.12
N GLY A 164 -27.35 -4.92 0.68
CA GLY A 164 -26.89 -5.82 1.74
C GLY A 164 -26.21 -7.08 1.23
N LYS A 165 -26.02 -7.22 -0.10
CA LYS A 165 -25.33 -8.35 -0.72
C LYS A 165 -23.85 -8.39 -0.37
N LEU A 166 -23.26 -7.20 -0.17
CA LEU A 166 -21.95 -7.03 0.42
C LEU A 166 -22.09 -6.32 1.76
N GLN A 167 -21.45 -6.86 2.79
CA GLN A 167 -21.22 -6.17 4.05
C GLN A 167 -19.72 -5.89 4.19
N LEU A 168 -19.36 -4.62 4.44
CA LEU A 168 -17.98 -4.18 4.63
C LEU A 168 -17.75 -3.83 6.10
N LEU A 169 -16.81 -4.53 6.74
CA LEU A 169 -16.44 -4.33 8.14
C LEU A 169 -15.03 -3.74 8.22
N LEU A 170 -14.96 -2.42 8.36
CA LEU A 170 -13.70 -1.67 8.51
C LEU A 170 -13.23 -1.69 9.96
N ASN A 171 -11.92 -1.52 10.17
CA ASN A 171 -11.27 -1.57 11.48
C ASN A 171 -11.42 -2.93 12.18
N TYR A 172 -11.44 -4.04 11.43
CA TYR A 172 -11.51 -5.40 11.97
C TYR A 172 -10.32 -6.24 11.54
N LYS A 173 -9.73 -6.96 12.49
CA LYS A 173 -8.61 -7.89 12.28
C LYS A 173 -8.99 -9.31 12.64
N ALA A 174 -8.57 -10.31 11.86
CA ALA A 174 -8.74 -11.72 12.20
C ALA A 174 -7.92 -12.09 13.44
N LYS A 175 -8.52 -12.89 14.33
CA LYS A 175 -7.93 -13.28 15.63
C LYS A 175 -7.80 -14.78 15.80
N SER A 176 -8.76 -15.55 15.32
CA SER A 176 -8.73 -17.01 15.38
C SER A 176 -9.61 -17.61 14.29
N ALA A 177 -9.42 -18.91 14.02
CA ALA A 177 -10.27 -19.69 13.14
C ALA A 177 -10.72 -20.96 13.86
N GLY A 178 -11.94 -21.40 13.56
CA GLY A 178 -12.40 -22.75 13.88
C GLY A 178 -12.26 -23.63 12.65
N VAL A 179 -11.49 -24.71 12.76
CA VAL A 179 -11.18 -25.63 11.66
C VAL A 179 -11.52 -27.06 12.06
N ASP A 180 -12.09 -27.81 11.13
CA ASP A 180 -12.38 -29.25 11.26
C ASP A 180 -11.83 -29.99 10.04
N GLY A 181 -10.71 -30.71 10.21
CA GLY A 181 -9.93 -31.25 9.10
C GLY A 181 -9.50 -30.14 8.15
N ASP A 182 -9.89 -30.26 6.88
CA ASP A 182 -9.62 -29.27 5.83
C ASP A 182 -10.70 -28.21 5.65
N ARG A 183 -11.72 -28.24 6.51
CA ARG A 183 -12.81 -27.29 6.46
C ARG A 183 -12.63 -26.18 7.48
N VAL A 184 -12.45 -24.95 7.00
CA VAL A 184 -12.63 -23.76 7.83
C VAL A 184 -14.12 -23.57 8.10
N ASN A 185 -14.51 -23.56 9.37
CA ASN A 185 -15.91 -23.39 9.80
C ASN A 185 -16.26 -21.93 10.05
N HIS A 186 -15.36 -21.20 10.70
CA HIS A 186 -15.55 -19.80 11.03
C HIS A 186 -14.23 -19.07 11.24
N ILE A 187 -14.26 -17.75 11.10
CA ILE A 187 -13.19 -16.84 11.49
C ILE A 187 -13.72 -15.90 12.57
N GLU A 188 -13.02 -15.77 13.69
CA GLU A 188 -13.26 -14.69 14.66
C GLU A 188 -12.46 -13.46 14.25
N ILE A 189 -13.15 -12.33 14.12
CA ILE A 189 -12.56 -11.01 13.92
C ILE A 189 -12.80 -10.15 15.17
N ALA A 190 -11.91 -9.19 15.41
CA ALA A 190 -12.07 -8.20 16.47
C ALA A 190 -11.85 -6.79 15.93
N HIS A 191 -12.69 -5.85 16.39
CA HIS A 191 -12.54 -4.44 16.05
C HIS A 191 -11.25 -3.89 16.70
N VAL A 192 -10.36 -3.28 15.91
CA VAL A 192 -8.99 -2.94 16.35
C VAL A 192 -8.95 -1.93 17.50
N HIS A 193 -9.96 -1.08 17.63
CA HIS A 193 -10.01 -0.07 18.70
C HIS A 193 -10.83 -0.45 19.93
N THR A 194 -11.84 -1.33 19.78
CA THR A 194 -12.79 -1.63 20.88
C THR A 194 -12.62 -3.05 21.41
N GLY A 195 -11.99 -3.94 20.65
CA GLY A 195 -11.90 -5.36 20.96
C GLY A 195 -13.22 -6.12 20.75
N ASP A 196 -14.27 -5.48 20.21
CA ASP A 196 -15.54 -6.13 19.95
C ASP A 196 -15.38 -7.28 18.96
N ARG A 197 -15.85 -8.46 19.34
CA ARG A 197 -15.65 -9.70 18.58
C ARG A 197 -16.85 -10.06 17.73
N THR A 198 -16.58 -10.55 16.53
CA THR A 198 -17.60 -11.08 15.61
C THR A 198 -17.13 -12.41 15.04
N ILE A 199 -18.00 -13.41 15.03
CA ILE A 199 -17.78 -14.70 14.39
C ILE A 199 -18.37 -14.64 12.98
N LEU A 200 -17.55 -14.90 11.98
CA LEU A 200 -17.92 -14.97 10.57
C LEU A 200 -17.99 -16.42 10.12
N THR A 201 -19.14 -16.83 9.58
CA THR A 201 -19.35 -18.16 8.99
C THR A 201 -19.65 -18.05 7.51
N GLY A 202 -19.19 -19.02 6.71
CA GLY A 202 -19.47 -19.05 5.28
C GLY A 202 -19.05 -20.35 4.62
N LYS A 203 -19.25 -20.44 3.30
CA LYS A 203 -18.88 -21.64 2.51
C LYS A 203 -17.46 -21.58 1.98
N SER A 204 -16.96 -20.36 1.73
CA SER A 204 -15.61 -20.12 1.22
C SER A 204 -14.97 -18.96 1.96
N PHE A 205 -13.66 -19.07 2.18
CA PHE A 205 -12.86 -18.07 2.86
C PHE A 205 -11.72 -17.65 1.92
N VAL A 206 -11.54 -16.35 1.76
CA VAL A 206 -10.47 -15.76 0.95
C VAL A 206 -9.54 -14.99 1.87
N ASP A 207 -8.28 -15.40 1.92
CA ASP A 207 -7.23 -14.58 2.52
C ASP A 207 -6.78 -13.54 1.49
N ALA A 208 -7.17 -12.30 1.73
CA ALA A 208 -6.76 -11.13 0.99
C ALA A 208 -6.00 -10.14 1.90
N THR A 209 -5.45 -10.64 3.02
CA THR A 209 -4.60 -9.85 3.90
C THR A 209 -3.23 -9.65 3.28
N GLU A 210 -2.55 -8.58 3.69
CA GLU A 210 -1.25 -8.22 3.13
C GLU A 210 -0.13 -9.19 3.55
N CYS A 211 -0.33 -9.99 4.61
CA CYS A 211 0.66 -10.91 5.18
C CYS A 211 0.28 -12.40 5.10
N GLY A 212 -0.89 -12.75 4.53
CA GLY A 212 -1.40 -14.13 4.55
C GLY A 212 -1.76 -14.59 5.97
N ASP A 213 -2.44 -13.75 6.73
CA ASP A 213 -2.71 -13.94 8.16
C ASP A 213 -3.69 -15.06 8.46
N LEU A 214 -4.53 -15.49 7.52
CA LEU A 214 -5.39 -16.66 7.73
C LEU A 214 -4.61 -17.97 7.68
N LEU A 215 -3.46 -18.02 7.00
CA LEU A 215 -2.69 -19.25 6.85
C LEU A 215 -2.30 -19.87 8.22
N PRO A 216 -1.63 -19.14 9.14
CA PRO A 216 -1.34 -19.66 10.46
C PRO A 216 -2.60 -19.87 11.32
N LEU A 217 -3.62 -19.01 11.19
CA LEU A 217 -4.86 -19.13 11.98
C LEU A 217 -5.66 -20.39 11.63
N THR A 218 -5.60 -20.82 10.37
CA THR A 218 -6.32 -22.00 9.86
C THR A 218 -5.48 -23.26 9.84
N GLY A 219 -4.20 -23.17 10.22
CA GLY A 219 -3.24 -24.27 10.10
C GLY A 219 -2.95 -24.67 8.66
N THR A 220 -3.21 -23.80 7.68
CA THR A 220 -2.93 -24.06 6.26
C THR A 220 -1.42 -24.03 6.03
N GLU A 221 -0.89 -24.97 5.24
CA GLU A 221 0.53 -25.05 4.93
C GLU A 221 1.00 -23.84 4.12
N TYR A 222 2.08 -23.21 4.59
CA TYR A 222 2.71 -22.07 3.92
C TYR A 222 4.24 -22.13 4.00
N VAL A 223 4.88 -21.25 3.22
CA VAL A 223 6.31 -20.95 3.22
C VAL A 223 6.52 -19.44 3.37
N THR A 224 7.71 -19.06 3.82
CA THR A 224 8.13 -17.67 4.03
C THR A 224 9.57 -17.51 3.60
N GLY A 225 10.01 -16.26 3.40
CA GLY A 225 11.40 -15.92 3.13
C GLY A 225 11.90 -16.49 1.80
N THR A 226 13.11 -17.05 1.78
CA THR A 226 13.72 -17.53 0.53
C THR A 226 13.80 -19.05 0.47
N GLU A 227 13.26 -19.65 -0.58
CA GLU A 227 13.39 -21.07 -0.92
C GLU A 227 14.77 -21.40 -1.50
N SER A 228 15.18 -22.67 -1.44
CA SER A 228 16.47 -23.11 -2.02
C SER A 228 16.34 -23.60 -3.46
N LYS A 229 17.47 -23.58 -4.18
CA LYS A 229 17.61 -24.22 -5.50
C LYS A 229 17.29 -25.72 -5.49
N LYS A 230 17.48 -26.40 -4.35
CA LYS A 230 17.08 -27.81 -4.21
C LYS A 230 15.56 -27.98 -4.20
N GLU A 231 14.83 -27.00 -3.66
CA GLU A 231 13.37 -27.02 -3.58
C GLU A 231 12.72 -26.60 -4.91
N THR A 232 13.22 -25.52 -5.52
CA THR A 232 12.56 -24.90 -6.68
C THR A 232 13.24 -25.20 -8.01
N ARG A 233 14.53 -25.56 -7.99
CA ARG A 233 15.40 -25.71 -9.18
C ARG A 233 15.56 -24.41 -9.98
N GLU A 234 15.20 -23.28 -9.40
CA GLU A 234 15.31 -21.98 -10.06
C GLU A 234 16.76 -21.60 -10.30
N LEU A 235 16.99 -20.86 -11.38
CA LEU A 235 18.33 -20.51 -11.83
C LEU A 235 19.03 -19.64 -10.79
N HIS A 236 18.28 -18.66 -10.25
CA HIS A 236 18.76 -17.64 -9.33
C HIS A 236 18.47 -17.92 -7.85
N ALA A 237 17.79 -19.01 -7.50
CA ALA A 237 17.56 -19.37 -6.10
C ALA A 237 18.89 -19.69 -5.37
N PRO A 238 19.01 -19.34 -4.08
CA PRO A 238 20.20 -19.65 -3.29
C PRO A 238 20.33 -21.15 -3.02
N GLU A 239 21.54 -21.60 -2.68
CA GLU A 239 21.80 -23.01 -2.34
C GLU A 239 21.08 -23.47 -1.05
N LYS A 240 20.79 -22.55 -0.14
CA LYS A 240 20.11 -22.83 1.14
C LYS A 240 18.91 -21.91 1.30
N ALA A 241 17.81 -22.47 1.79
CA ALA A 241 16.63 -21.71 2.14
C ALA A 241 16.87 -20.91 3.43
N ASP A 242 16.22 -19.76 3.55
CA ASP A 242 16.15 -18.97 4.77
C ASP A 242 14.72 -18.42 4.95
N PRO A 243 13.87 -19.07 5.78
CA PRO A 243 12.50 -18.65 5.97
C PRO A 243 12.35 -17.30 6.70
N MET A 244 13.44 -16.79 7.27
CA MET A 244 13.48 -15.49 7.94
C MET A 244 13.99 -14.37 7.02
N ASN A 245 14.34 -14.69 5.78
CA ASN A 245 14.85 -13.74 4.79
C ASN A 245 13.73 -13.13 3.96
N ASN A 246 13.10 -12.08 4.50
CA ASN A 246 11.99 -11.42 3.85
C ASN A 246 12.43 -10.08 3.25
N GLN A 247 11.80 -9.67 2.15
CA GLN A 247 12.01 -8.37 1.54
C GLN A 247 11.68 -7.20 2.48
N ALA A 248 12.30 -6.05 2.22
CA ALA A 248 11.96 -4.81 2.88
C ALA A 248 10.48 -4.42 2.68
N PHE A 249 9.89 -3.84 3.72
CA PHE A 249 8.61 -3.14 3.64
C PHE A 249 8.83 -1.63 3.83
N THR A 250 7.84 -0.82 3.49
CA THR A 250 7.98 0.65 3.53
C THR A 250 6.78 1.26 4.21
N VAL A 251 6.99 2.23 5.12
CA VAL A 251 5.89 3.08 5.59
C VAL A 251 5.91 4.37 4.78
N CYS A 252 5.05 4.46 3.79
CA CYS A 252 5.03 5.57 2.84
C CYS A 252 4.48 6.86 3.47
N PHE A 253 4.75 8.00 2.86
CA PHE A 253 4.15 9.28 3.24
C PHE A 253 3.94 10.20 2.04
N ALA A 254 3.08 11.19 2.19
CA ALA A 254 2.86 12.23 1.18
C ALA A 254 3.52 13.55 1.63
N MET A 255 4.04 14.31 0.67
CA MET A 255 4.53 15.67 0.93
C MET A 255 4.23 16.62 -0.21
N ASP A 256 4.13 17.90 0.13
CA ASP A 256 4.14 19.03 -0.81
C ASP A 256 5.29 20.00 -0.49
N TYR A 257 5.45 21.01 -1.33
CA TYR A 257 6.53 21.99 -1.20
C TYR A 257 6.00 23.42 -1.31
N GLN A 258 6.36 24.24 -0.32
CA GLN A 258 5.98 25.65 -0.23
C GLN A 258 7.24 26.52 -0.24
N PRO A 259 7.65 27.03 -1.43
CA PRO A 259 8.85 27.85 -1.56
C PRO A 259 8.84 29.05 -0.60
N GLY A 260 9.96 29.29 0.07
CA GLY A 260 10.14 30.42 0.99
C GLY A 260 9.51 30.25 2.38
N LYS A 261 8.77 29.16 2.63
CA LYS A 261 8.31 28.81 3.98
C LYS A 261 9.34 27.95 4.71
N ASP A 262 9.25 27.97 6.04
CA ASP A 262 10.03 27.12 6.92
C ASP A 262 9.08 26.17 7.65
N ASN A 263 9.05 24.92 7.19
CA ASN A 263 8.18 23.86 7.66
C ASN A 263 8.99 22.75 8.37
N VAL A 264 10.25 23.02 8.74
CA VAL A 264 11.14 22.05 9.37
C VAL A 264 10.52 21.54 10.68
N LEU A 265 10.37 20.23 10.79
CA LEU A 265 9.86 19.57 12.01
C LEU A 265 10.99 19.37 13.02
N ASP A 266 10.65 18.99 14.26
CA ASP A 266 11.64 18.48 15.20
C ASP A 266 12.30 17.20 14.66
N PRO A 267 13.60 16.97 14.93
CA PRO A 267 14.27 15.75 14.48
C PRO A 267 13.59 14.51 15.10
N PRO A 268 13.38 13.44 14.31
CA PRO A 268 12.87 12.17 14.82
C PRO A 268 13.79 11.55 15.88
N GLU A 269 13.22 10.73 16.77
CA GLU A 269 13.96 10.11 17.89
C GLU A 269 15.17 9.29 17.42
N GLU A 270 15.01 8.52 16.34
CA GLU A 270 16.11 7.71 15.79
C GLU A 270 16.92 8.44 14.69
N TYR A 271 16.79 9.77 14.53
CA TYR A 271 17.43 10.48 13.41
C TYR A 271 18.95 10.29 13.34
N ASP A 272 19.62 10.40 14.49
CA ASP A 272 21.09 10.22 14.58
C ASP A 272 21.53 8.82 14.16
N PHE A 273 20.71 7.81 14.38
CA PHE A 273 20.95 6.46 13.87
C PHE A 273 20.78 6.44 12.36
N TRP A 274 19.61 6.85 11.84
CA TRP A 274 19.27 6.72 10.42
C TRP A 274 20.14 7.55 9.48
N ARG A 275 20.54 8.76 9.89
CA ARG A 275 21.45 9.61 9.10
C ARG A 275 22.85 9.01 8.93
N ASN A 276 23.26 8.13 9.84
CA ASN A 276 24.55 7.45 9.81
C ASN A 276 24.46 5.99 9.34
N TYR A 277 23.24 5.46 9.18
CA TYR A 277 23.02 4.05 8.87
C TYR A 277 23.55 3.71 7.47
N VAL A 278 24.43 2.71 7.42
CA VAL A 278 24.97 2.10 6.20
C VAL A 278 24.49 0.65 6.19
N PRO A 279 23.65 0.24 5.22
CA PRO A 279 23.13 -1.12 5.18
C PRO A 279 24.25 -2.17 5.06
N GLU A 280 24.25 -3.13 5.98
CA GLU A 280 25.16 -4.28 5.94
C GLU A 280 24.58 -5.36 5.02
N MET A 281 25.05 -5.39 3.77
CA MET A 281 24.50 -6.27 2.73
C MET A 281 25.58 -6.98 1.93
N THR A 282 25.20 -8.11 1.35
CA THR A 282 25.99 -8.89 0.38
C THR A 282 25.16 -9.11 -0.89
N PRO A 283 25.60 -8.57 -2.05
CA PRO A 283 26.70 -7.61 -2.22
C PRO A 283 26.47 -6.26 -1.51
N PRO A 284 27.51 -5.45 -1.25
CA PRO A 284 27.36 -4.21 -0.48
C PRO A 284 26.36 -3.20 -1.05
N TRP A 285 25.68 -2.48 -0.17
CA TRP A 285 24.91 -1.29 -0.53
C TRP A 285 25.83 -0.12 -0.91
N SER A 286 25.30 0.83 -1.67
CA SER A 286 26.06 1.93 -2.27
C SER A 286 26.53 3.05 -1.31
N GLY A 287 26.35 2.91 0.01
CA GLY A 287 26.76 3.91 1.01
C GLY A 287 25.78 4.06 2.16
N ARG A 288 25.49 5.29 2.57
CA ARG A 288 24.43 5.55 3.56
C ARG A 288 23.06 5.27 2.96
N LEU A 289 22.10 4.88 3.80
CA LEU A 289 20.71 4.69 3.37
C LEU A 289 20.06 6.04 3.01
N LEU A 290 20.28 7.06 3.84
CA LEU A 290 19.84 8.43 3.55
C LEU A 290 20.87 9.14 2.66
N ASP A 291 20.76 8.89 1.36
CA ASP A 291 21.54 9.53 0.29
C ASP A 291 20.70 9.65 -0.99
N LEU A 292 21.03 10.58 -1.89
CA LEU A 292 20.40 10.63 -3.23
C LEU A 292 20.94 9.53 -4.17
N SER A 293 21.91 8.75 -3.72
CA SER A 293 22.46 7.60 -4.42
C SER A 293 22.01 6.30 -3.75
N TYR A 294 21.78 5.27 -4.55
CA TYR A 294 21.42 3.94 -4.06
C TYR A 294 22.00 2.86 -4.97
N SER A 295 21.91 1.59 -4.57
CA SER A 295 22.32 0.47 -5.43
C SER A 295 21.35 0.29 -6.59
N ASP A 296 21.81 0.44 -7.83
CA ASP A 296 21.01 0.10 -9.02
C ASP A 296 20.55 -1.37 -8.90
N PRO A 297 19.24 -1.67 -8.99
CA PRO A 297 18.73 -3.01 -8.67
C PRO A 297 19.33 -4.13 -9.53
N ARG A 298 19.76 -3.82 -10.76
CA ARG A 298 20.27 -4.81 -11.72
C ARG A 298 21.79 -4.97 -11.65
N THR A 299 22.51 -3.86 -11.45
CA THR A 299 23.98 -3.85 -11.51
C THR A 299 24.65 -3.74 -10.14
N LEU A 300 23.88 -3.37 -9.12
CA LEU A 300 24.30 -3.08 -7.74
C LEU A 300 25.33 -1.94 -7.60
N LYS A 301 25.68 -1.29 -8.71
CA LYS A 301 26.56 -0.12 -8.73
C LYS A 301 25.83 1.10 -8.17
N PRO A 302 26.54 2.04 -7.54
CA PRO A 302 25.95 3.31 -7.11
C PRO A 302 25.31 4.04 -8.29
N LYS A 303 24.02 4.34 -8.16
CA LYS A 303 23.22 5.13 -9.09
C LYS A 303 22.77 6.41 -8.40
N LYS A 304 23.20 7.53 -8.97
CA LYS A 304 22.82 8.86 -8.49
C LYS A 304 21.42 9.22 -9.00
N MET A 305 20.57 9.66 -8.08
CA MET A 305 19.27 10.27 -8.34
C MET A 305 19.35 11.78 -8.05
N GLY A 306 18.32 12.51 -8.47
CA GLY A 306 18.14 13.90 -8.11
C GLY A 306 16.92 14.09 -7.24
N PHE A 307 16.89 15.20 -6.50
CA PHE A 307 15.71 15.65 -5.79
C PHE A 307 15.60 17.17 -5.89
N ASP A 308 14.53 17.62 -6.54
CA ASP A 308 14.15 19.03 -6.55
C ASP A 308 12.61 19.12 -6.49
N PRO A 309 12.05 19.61 -5.37
CA PRO A 309 10.62 19.63 -5.14
C PRO A 309 9.87 20.71 -5.94
N THR A 310 10.56 21.51 -6.76
CA THR A 310 9.92 22.35 -7.78
C THR A 310 9.35 21.55 -8.95
N GLY A 311 9.67 20.25 -9.03
CA GLY A 311 9.18 19.36 -10.10
C GLY A 311 9.91 19.54 -11.43
N LYS A 312 10.93 20.40 -11.50
CA LYS A 312 11.73 20.57 -12.72
C LYS A 312 12.46 19.29 -13.10
N ASN A 313 12.67 19.10 -14.40
CA ASN A 313 13.54 18.03 -14.90
C ASN A 313 14.99 18.31 -14.50
N LEU A 314 15.71 17.25 -14.13
CA LEU A 314 17.12 17.32 -13.77
C LEU A 314 17.91 16.60 -14.87
N GLU A 315 18.97 17.23 -15.38
CA GLU A 315 19.76 16.66 -16.46
C GLU A 315 20.49 15.39 -16.01
N GLY A 316 20.32 14.31 -16.77
CA GLY A 316 21.06 13.06 -16.57
C GLY A 316 20.62 12.19 -15.38
N VAL A 317 19.66 12.63 -14.55
CA VAL A 317 19.18 11.87 -13.38
C VAL A 317 17.66 11.96 -13.22
N LEU A 318 17.04 10.92 -12.65
CA LEU A 318 15.62 10.97 -12.29
C LEU A 318 15.44 11.90 -11.08
N ASN A 319 14.51 12.85 -11.18
CA ASN A 319 14.04 13.63 -10.04
C ASN A 319 13.04 12.79 -9.23
N LEU A 320 13.41 12.39 -8.01
CA LEU A 320 12.57 11.58 -7.12
C LEU A 320 11.21 12.24 -6.81
N TRP A 321 11.13 13.58 -6.86
CA TRP A 321 9.86 14.30 -6.72
C TRP A 321 8.82 13.89 -7.77
N ASN A 322 9.27 13.73 -9.02
CA ASN A 322 8.42 13.41 -10.17
C ASN A 322 8.11 11.92 -10.29
N TYR A 323 8.78 11.05 -9.52
CA TYR A 323 8.65 9.61 -9.68
C TYR A 323 7.24 9.11 -9.33
N ARG A 324 6.78 9.36 -8.10
CA ARG A 324 5.44 9.00 -7.59
C ARG A 324 4.61 10.25 -7.31
N ARG A 325 4.73 11.28 -8.16
CA ARG A 325 3.93 12.51 -8.07
C ARG A 325 2.46 12.17 -8.33
N ILE A 326 1.59 12.48 -7.37
CA ILE A 326 0.15 12.16 -7.40
C ILE A 326 -0.72 13.36 -7.75
N ILE A 327 -0.20 14.58 -7.56
CA ILE A 327 -0.79 15.83 -8.07
C ILE A 327 0.30 16.63 -8.76
N ASN A 328 0.09 16.91 -10.06
CA ASN A 328 0.77 17.97 -10.78
C ASN A 328 -0.18 19.16 -10.81
N ARG A 329 0.16 20.25 -10.10
CA ARG A 329 -0.73 21.41 -9.96
C ARG A 329 -1.12 22.03 -11.31
N GLU A 330 -0.31 21.87 -12.34
CA GLU A 330 -0.55 22.39 -13.70
C GLU A 330 -1.72 21.68 -14.42
N ASN A 331 -2.15 20.51 -13.94
CA ASN A 331 -3.36 19.85 -14.44
C ASN A 331 -4.66 20.47 -13.89
N PHE A 332 -4.56 21.37 -12.92
CA PHE A 332 -5.69 22.00 -12.23
C PHE A 332 -5.71 23.51 -12.46
N THR A 333 -6.87 24.14 -12.30
CA THR A 333 -6.97 25.60 -12.40
C THR A 333 -6.11 26.25 -11.32
N GLU A 334 -5.50 27.39 -11.65
CA GLU A 334 -4.66 28.14 -10.74
C GLU A 334 -5.35 28.39 -9.39
N GLY A 335 -4.59 28.25 -8.30
CA GLY A 335 -5.11 28.39 -6.92
C GLY A 335 -5.79 27.15 -6.35
N THR A 336 -5.99 26.07 -7.12
CA THR A 336 -6.54 24.81 -6.58
C THR A 336 -5.57 24.10 -5.63
N TYR A 337 -4.29 24.07 -6.02
CA TYR A 337 -3.20 23.48 -5.24
C TYR A 337 -2.06 24.48 -5.13
N ASP A 338 -1.54 24.68 -3.91
CA ASP A 338 -0.37 25.53 -3.65
C ASP A 338 0.89 25.01 -4.36
N GLY A 339 0.97 23.70 -4.53
CA GLY A 339 2.12 22.98 -5.05
C GLY A 339 1.75 21.58 -5.52
N ASP A 340 2.72 20.89 -6.12
CA ASP A 340 2.60 19.47 -6.42
C ASP A 340 2.55 18.64 -5.13
N ILE A 341 2.01 17.42 -5.22
CA ILE A 341 2.02 16.45 -4.13
C ILE A 341 2.68 15.18 -4.63
N THR A 342 3.66 14.68 -3.87
CA THR A 342 4.36 13.42 -4.18
C THR A 342 4.27 12.45 -3.02
N ILE A 343 4.23 11.17 -3.37
CA ILE A 343 4.32 10.05 -2.42
C ILE A 343 5.77 9.59 -2.34
N VAL A 344 6.27 9.40 -1.12
CA VAL A 344 7.59 8.86 -0.84
C VAL A 344 7.49 7.37 -0.54
N ASN A 345 7.82 6.59 -1.56
CA ASN A 345 8.13 5.16 -1.49
C ASN A 345 9.38 4.94 -2.34
N TRP A 346 10.54 5.06 -1.70
CA TRP A 346 11.85 5.07 -2.35
C TRP A 346 12.79 4.08 -1.66
N PRO A 347 13.90 3.70 -2.32
CA PRO A 347 14.91 2.85 -1.70
C PRO A 347 15.43 3.36 -0.34
N GLN A 348 15.43 4.68 -0.12
CA GLN A 348 15.91 5.32 1.10
C GLN A 348 15.01 5.10 2.33
N ASN A 349 13.74 4.71 2.14
CA ASN A 349 12.84 4.38 3.25
C ASN A 349 12.32 2.93 3.23
N ASP A 350 12.98 2.06 2.46
CA ASP A 350 12.80 0.62 2.58
C ASP A 350 13.37 0.15 3.93
N PHE A 351 12.52 -0.45 4.76
CA PHE A 351 12.90 -1.00 6.05
C PHE A 351 13.20 -2.49 5.92
N PHE A 352 14.48 -2.82 6.02
CA PHE A 352 15.04 -4.18 6.06
C PHE A 352 15.77 -4.55 7.37
N PRO A 353 16.00 -3.69 8.38
CA PRO A 353 16.59 -4.16 9.65
C PRO A 353 15.73 -5.14 10.47
N GLY A 354 14.52 -5.48 10.03
CA GLY A 354 13.62 -6.40 10.70
C GLY A 354 12.55 -6.97 9.75
N ASN A 355 11.79 -7.95 10.24
CA ASN A 355 10.76 -8.68 9.50
C ASN A 355 9.38 -8.54 10.19
N LEU A 356 8.30 -8.64 9.41
CA LEU A 356 6.92 -8.64 9.90
C LEU A 356 6.28 -10.04 9.94
N ILE A 357 6.83 -10.99 9.19
CA ILE A 357 6.25 -12.32 9.03
C ILE A 357 6.70 -13.26 10.17
N ASP A 358 5.75 -13.95 10.79
CA ASP A 358 5.97 -14.93 11.87
C ASP A 358 6.81 -14.41 13.05
N VAL A 359 6.64 -13.13 13.37
CA VAL A 359 7.21 -12.52 14.57
C VAL A 359 6.13 -12.27 15.63
N PRO A 360 6.47 -12.23 16.93
CA PRO A 360 5.52 -11.83 17.96
C PRO A 360 4.98 -10.42 17.71
N GLU A 361 3.72 -10.17 18.08
CA GLU A 361 3.04 -8.87 17.89
C GLU A 361 3.88 -7.67 18.38
N LYS A 362 4.58 -7.82 19.51
CA LYS A 362 5.47 -6.79 20.04
C LYS A 362 6.63 -6.46 19.09
N VAL A 363 7.17 -7.45 18.39
CA VAL A 363 8.24 -7.29 17.39
C VAL A 363 7.67 -6.68 16.10
N PHE A 364 6.49 -7.13 15.67
CA PHE A 364 5.76 -6.52 14.55
C PHE A 364 5.59 -5.01 14.78
N GLN A 365 4.99 -4.62 15.90
CA GLN A 365 4.75 -3.21 16.23
C GLN A 365 6.07 -2.43 16.33
N LYS A 366 7.09 -2.98 16.98
CA LYS A 366 8.41 -2.36 17.06
C LYS A 366 9.00 -2.12 15.66
N ASN A 367 8.89 -3.06 14.74
CA ASN A 367 9.43 -2.91 13.39
C ASN A 367 8.65 -1.85 12.60
N ILE A 368 7.32 -1.79 12.74
CA ILE A 368 6.50 -0.71 12.16
C ILE A 368 6.91 0.66 12.72
N ASP A 369 7.07 0.78 14.04
CA ASP A 369 7.45 2.04 14.69
C ASP A 369 8.83 2.51 14.21
N ARG A 370 9.79 1.59 14.08
CA ARG A 370 11.12 1.91 13.54
C ARG A 370 11.10 2.26 12.05
N ALA A 371 10.24 1.62 11.26
CA ALA A 371 10.04 1.99 9.87
C ALA A 371 9.42 3.40 9.72
N LYS A 372 8.51 3.78 10.62
CA LYS A 372 8.00 5.16 10.71
C LYS A 372 9.12 6.15 11.08
N GLN A 373 9.98 5.79 12.04
CA GLN A 373 11.15 6.60 12.38
C GLN A 373 12.10 6.78 11.19
N LEU A 374 12.33 5.74 10.38
CA LEU A 374 13.10 5.85 9.14
C LEU A 374 12.45 6.81 8.14
N SER A 375 11.15 6.67 7.88
CA SER A 375 10.44 7.56 6.95
C SER A 375 10.41 9.01 7.41
N HIS A 376 10.19 9.27 8.71
CA HIS A 376 10.33 10.61 9.27
C HIS A 376 11.78 11.12 9.17
N SER A 377 12.77 10.26 9.36
CA SER A 377 14.19 10.62 9.25
C SER A 377 14.56 11.01 7.82
N LEU A 378 14.05 10.28 6.82
CA LEU A 378 14.19 10.65 5.42
C LEU A 378 13.54 12.02 5.15
N PHE A 379 12.31 12.25 5.61
CA PHE A 379 11.65 13.54 5.44
C PHE A 379 12.44 14.70 6.08
N TYR A 380 12.88 14.54 7.32
CA TYR A 380 13.69 15.55 8.02
C TYR A 380 15.06 15.77 7.34
N TRP A 381 15.69 14.71 6.85
CA TRP A 381 16.93 14.81 6.07
C TRP A 381 16.72 15.61 4.78
N LEU A 382 15.61 15.40 4.07
CA LEU A 382 15.25 16.20 2.89
C LEU A 382 15.08 17.68 3.23
N GLN A 383 14.54 17.99 4.41
CA GLN A 383 14.35 19.36 4.88
C GLN A 383 15.66 20.07 5.26
N THR A 384 16.65 19.33 5.78
CA THR A 384 17.80 19.93 6.49
C THR A 384 19.16 19.65 5.87
N GLU A 385 19.37 18.47 5.27
CA GLU A 385 20.70 17.97 4.89
C GLU A 385 20.81 17.57 3.41
N ALA A 386 19.70 17.26 2.73
CA ALA A 386 19.75 16.81 1.33
C ALA A 386 20.41 17.84 0.40
N PRO A 387 21.37 17.43 -0.44
CA PRO A 387 22.07 18.37 -1.32
C PRO A 387 21.13 18.94 -2.38
N ARG A 388 21.25 20.24 -2.64
CA ARG A 388 20.47 20.93 -3.66
C ARG A 388 21.27 21.14 -4.95
N PRO A 389 20.60 21.22 -6.12
CA PRO A 389 21.25 21.50 -7.39
C PRO A 389 22.03 22.83 -7.44
N ASP A 390 21.66 23.81 -6.62
CA ASP A 390 22.32 25.12 -6.54
C ASP A 390 23.49 25.17 -5.54
N GLY A 391 23.92 24.02 -5.01
CA GLY A 391 25.02 23.90 -4.06
C GLY A 391 24.63 24.11 -2.60
N GLY A 392 23.36 24.45 -2.31
CA GLY A 392 22.83 24.50 -0.95
C GLY A 392 22.49 23.11 -0.39
N VAL A 393 21.92 23.10 0.81
CA VAL A 393 21.40 21.89 1.47
C VAL A 393 20.00 22.15 2.03
N GLY A 394 19.19 21.10 2.07
CA GLY A 394 17.87 21.09 2.70
C GLY A 394 16.79 21.88 1.96
N TRP A 395 15.58 21.33 1.97
CA TRP A 395 14.37 21.94 1.41
C TRP A 395 13.40 22.29 2.54
N ARG A 396 13.69 23.36 3.27
CA ARG A 396 12.92 23.80 4.45
C ARG A 396 11.43 23.99 4.21
N GLY A 397 11.04 24.30 2.97
CA GLY A 397 9.63 24.48 2.58
C GLY A 397 8.84 23.18 2.39
N LEU A 398 9.47 22.00 2.49
CA LEU A 398 8.75 20.71 2.41
C LEU A 398 7.79 20.57 3.58
N ARG A 399 6.58 20.09 3.32
CA ARG A 399 5.56 19.87 4.34
C ARG A 399 4.95 18.49 4.18
N LEU A 400 4.83 17.79 5.30
CA LEU A 400 4.18 16.49 5.39
C LEU A 400 2.67 16.64 5.19
N ARG A 401 2.07 15.78 4.37
CA ARG A 401 0.65 15.85 3.98
C ARG A 401 -0.16 14.71 4.59
N GLY A 402 -0.28 14.71 5.92
CA GLY A 402 -1.10 13.73 6.64
C GLY A 402 -2.59 13.78 6.32
N ASP A 403 -3.08 14.91 5.82
CA ASP A 403 -4.44 15.04 5.28
C ASP A 403 -4.67 14.16 4.03
N VAL A 404 -3.64 14.00 3.19
CA VAL A 404 -3.65 13.12 2.01
C VAL A 404 -3.63 11.64 2.41
N MET A 405 -2.87 11.29 3.47
CA MET A 405 -2.79 9.92 4.00
C MET A 405 -3.92 9.56 4.96
N GLY A 406 -4.64 10.56 5.49
CA GLY A 406 -5.68 10.38 6.50
C GLY A 406 -5.16 9.95 7.86
N THR A 407 -3.97 10.43 8.24
CA THR A 407 -3.28 10.09 9.50
C THR A 407 -2.73 11.35 10.17
N GLU A 408 -2.64 11.33 11.49
CA GLU A 408 -2.10 12.44 12.28
C GLU A 408 -0.57 12.50 12.23
N ASP A 409 0.09 11.34 12.15
CA ASP A 409 1.56 11.23 12.02
C ASP A 409 2.06 11.48 10.59
N GLY A 410 1.14 11.64 9.63
CA GLY A 410 1.46 11.89 8.22
C GLY A 410 1.99 10.69 7.43
N MET A 411 2.02 9.52 8.05
CA MET A 411 2.45 8.25 7.45
C MET A 411 1.26 7.48 6.87
N ALA A 412 1.53 6.49 6.02
CA ALA A 412 0.51 5.56 5.55
C ALA A 412 -0.18 4.84 6.73
N LYS A 413 -1.48 4.56 6.55
CA LYS A 413 -2.29 3.86 7.55
C LYS A 413 -1.82 2.42 7.78
N TYR A 414 -1.21 1.83 6.75
CA TYR A 414 -0.65 0.48 6.78
C TYR A 414 0.70 0.46 6.03
N PRO A 415 1.69 -0.36 6.41
CA PRO A 415 2.92 -0.49 5.63
C PRO A 415 2.66 -1.04 4.22
N TYR A 416 3.45 -0.60 3.25
CA TYR A 416 3.58 -1.25 1.95
C TYR A 416 4.42 -2.52 2.10
N ILE A 417 3.78 -3.68 1.99
CA ILE A 417 4.39 -5.00 2.20
C ILE A 417 4.65 -5.64 0.83
N ARG A 418 5.89 -6.09 0.61
CA ARG A 418 6.33 -6.72 -0.66
C ARG A 418 6.34 -8.23 -0.62
N GLU A 419 6.34 -8.82 0.57
CA GLU A 419 6.42 -10.25 0.76
C GLU A 419 5.51 -10.69 1.92
N ALA A 420 4.72 -11.72 1.65
CA ALA A 420 3.77 -12.32 2.58
C ALA A 420 4.13 -13.78 2.85
N ARG A 421 3.40 -14.41 3.77
CA ARG A 421 3.31 -15.88 3.81
C ARG A 421 2.71 -16.36 2.48
N ARG A 422 3.36 -17.32 1.84
CA ARG A 422 2.90 -17.91 0.58
C ARG A 422 2.35 -19.29 0.85
N ILE A 423 1.14 -19.58 0.42
CA ILE A 423 0.57 -20.93 0.52
C ILE A 423 1.51 -21.95 -0.12
N LYS A 424 1.57 -23.16 0.44
CA LYS A 424 2.04 -24.33 -0.32
C LYS A 424 0.94 -24.69 -1.31
N ALA A 425 0.98 -24.00 -2.45
CA ALA A 425 -0.07 -24.04 -3.45
C ALA A 425 -0.16 -25.39 -4.16
N GLU A 426 -1.33 -25.76 -4.69
CA GLU A 426 -1.47 -26.91 -5.58
C GLU A 426 -0.45 -26.84 -6.72
N PHE A 427 -0.26 -25.65 -7.30
CA PHE A 427 0.77 -25.36 -8.28
C PHE A 427 1.59 -24.11 -7.91
N THR A 428 2.91 -24.25 -7.78
CA THR A 428 3.82 -23.12 -7.57
C THR A 428 4.36 -22.62 -8.90
N VAL A 429 4.15 -21.33 -9.21
CA VAL A 429 4.80 -20.70 -10.36
C VAL A 429 6.27 -20.46 -10.02
N LEU A 430 7.17 -21.05 -10.80
CA LEU A 430 8.61 -20.95 -10.66
C LEU A 430 9.24 -20.07 -11.74
N GLU A 431 10.48 -19.65 -11.53
CA GLU A 431 11.29 -18.90 -12.50
C GLU A 431 11.35 -19.59 -13.86
N GLU A 432 11.38 -20.92 -13.94
CA GLU A 432 11.40 -21.65 -15.23
C GLU A 432 10.14 -21.42 -16.08
N HIS A 433 9.04 -21.00 -15.46
CA HIS A 433 7.80 -20.69 -16.16
C HIS A 433 7.78 -19.28 -16.72
N VAL A 434 8.43 -18.31 -16.07
CA VAL A 434 8.22 -16.88 -16.33
C VAL A 434 9.50 -16.05 -16.50
N GLY A 435 10.63 -16.47 -15.92
CA GLY A 435 11.93 -15.78 -16.04
C GLY A 435 12.51 -15.91 -17.43
N ALA A 436 12.88 -14.80 -18.07
CA ALA A 436 13.18 -14.78 -19.50
C ALA A 436 14.38 -15.67 -19.88
N GLU A 437 15.39 -15.76 -19.02
CA GLU A 437 16.56 -16.61 -19.23
C GLU A 437 16.26 -18.07 -18.89
N ASN A 438 15.77 -18.34 -17.68
CA ASN A 438 15.52 -19.71 -17.24
C ASN A 438 14.49 -20.42 -18.14
N ARG A 439 13.48 -19.68 -18.62
CA ARG A 439 12.49 -20.20 -19.57
C ARG A 439 13.12 -20.67 -20.90
N LYS A 440 14.13 -19.98 -21.41
CA LYS A 440 14.89 -20.41 -22.61
C LYS A 440 15.75 -21.64 -22.34
N LEU A 441 16.39 -21.71 -21.17
CA LEU A 441 17.19 -22.88 -20.78
C LEU A 441 16.34 -24.15 -20.71
N VAL A 442 15.11 -24.04 -20.20
CA VAL A 442 14.22 -25.20 -19.98
C VAL A 442 13.43 -25.59 -21.23
N ALA A 443 12.96 -24.65 -22.06
CA ALA A 443 12.14 -24.94 -23.25
C ALA A 443 12.83 -24.74 -24.60
N GLY A 444 14.08 -24.29 -24.62
CA GLY A 444 14.82 -23.97 -25.84
C GLY A 444 14.50 -22.58 -26.43
N GLU A 445 15.29 -22.16 -27.41
CA GLU A 445 15.28 -20.79 -27.94
C GLU A 445 13.93 -20.34 -28.52
N GLU A 446 13.19 -21.22 -29.18
CA GLU A 446 11.92 -20.85 -29.83
C GLU A 446 10.74 -20.85 -28.85
N ALA A 447 10.51 -21.95 -28.13
CA ALA A 447 9.43 -22.05 -27.16
C ALA A 447 9.67 -21.18 -25.91
N GLY A 448 10.94 -20.89 -25.59
CA GLY A 448 11.35 -20.06 -24.47
C GLY A 448 11.13 -18.55 -24.67
N LYS A 449 10.71 -18.11 -25.87
CA LYS A 449 10.30 -16.70 -26.13
C LYS A 449 8.99 -16.32 -25.44
N ARG A 450 8.25 -17.29 -24.89
CA ARG A 450 6.98 -17.10 -24.19
C ARG A 450 7.02 -17.79 -22.84
N ALA A 451 6.31 -17.21 -21.86
CA ALA A 451 6.06 -17.85 -20.59
C ALA A 451 5.33 -19.20 -20.79
N ALA A 452 5.36 -20.06 -19.77
CA ALA A 452 4.55 -21.27 -19.75
C ALA A 452 3.06 -20.95 -19.93
N ASP A 453 2.34 -21.84 -20.62
CA ASP A 453 0.89 -21.76 -20.78
C ASP A 453 0.23 -22.59 -19.68
N PHE A 454 -0.79 -22.01 -19.04
CA PHE A 454 -1.53 -22.61 -17.95
C PHE A 454 -3.00 -22.79 -18.35
N PHE A 455 -3.43 -24.05 -18.49
CA PHE A 455 -4.78 -24.39 -18.97
C PHE A 455 -5.90 -23.90 -18.05
N ASP A 456 -5.58 -23.70 -16.76
CA ASP A 456 -6.45 -23.24 -15.68
C ASP A 456 -6.20 -21.78 -15.31
N SER A 457 -5.64 -20.98 -16.23
CA SER A 457 -5.34 -19.57 -15.98
C SER A 457 -6.58 -18.77 -15.58
N VAL A 458 -6.46 -18.05 -14.47
CA VAL A 458 -7.47 -17.12 -13.93
C VAL A 458 -6.99 -15.67 -13.89
N GLY A 459 -5.75 -15.42 -14.31
CA GLY A 459 -5.14 -14.10 -14.27
C GLY A 459 -3.97 -13.96 -15.24
N ILE A 460 -3.48 -12.73 -15.34
CA ILE A 460 -2.30 -12.38 -16.14
C ILE A 460 -1.42 -11.44 -15.33
N GLY A 461 -0.13 -11.43 -15.63
CA GLY A 461 0.82 -10.58 -14.95
C GLY A 461 2.04 -10.26 -15.82
N TYR A 462 2.67 -9.14 -15.48
CA TYR A 462 4.02 -8.83 -15.90
C TYR A 462 4.63 -7.86 -14.89
N TYR A 463 5.77 -8.25 -14.36
CA TYR A 463 6.72 -7.39 -13.68
C TYR A 463 8.09 -8.08 -13.78
N HIS A 464 9.19 -7.35 -13.64
CA HIS A 464 10.49 -8.01 -13.49
C HIS A 464 10.44 -8.97 -12.29
N ILE A 465 11.28 -10.01 -12.31
CA ILE A 465 11.48 -10.77 -11.07
C ILE A 465 12.47 -9.94 -10.28
N ASP A 466 11.94 -9.18 -9.33
CA ASP A 466 12.73 -8.33 -8.46
C ASP A 466 12.52 -8.68 -6.98
N LEU A 467 13.61 -8.55 -6.23
CA LEU A 467 13.61 -8.61 -4.77
C LEU A 467 14.28 -7.34 -4.28
N HIS A 468 13.57 -6.62 -3.42
CA HIS A 468 14.14 -5.53 -2.63
C HIS A 468 15.14 -6.09 -1.59
N PRO A 469 16.01 -5.22 -1.03
CA PRO A 469 16.94 -5.67 -0.03
C PRO A 469 16.22 -6.34 1.14
N SER A 470 16.83 -7.37 1.70
CA SER A 470 16.13 -8.28 2.61
C SER A 470 16.62 -8.18 4.05
N SER A 471 15.82 -8.73 4.97
CA SER A 471 16.10 -8.74 6.40
C SER A 471 17.32 -9.56 6.84
N ARG A 472 17.95 -10.28 5.92
CA ARG A 472 19.17 -11.07 6.17
C ARG A 472 20.38 -10.55 5.39
N GLY A 473 20.27 -9.33 4.86
CA GLY A 473 21.39 -8.62 4.24
C GLY A 473 21.64 -9.04 2.80
N ASN A 474 20.63 -9.52 2.07
CA ASN A 474 20.74 -9.61 0.61
C ASN A 474 20.42 -8.25 0.01
N ASN A 475 21.21 -7.84 -0.99
CA ASN A 475 20.91 -6.66 -1.79
C ASN A 475 19.88 -7.01 -2.87
N TYR A 476 19.55 -6.04 -3.72
CA TYR A 476 18.62 -6.21 -4.82
C TYR A 476 18.94 -7.42 -5.70
N ILE A 477 17.87 -8.05 -6.18
CA ILE A 477 17.89 -8.96 -7.31
C ILE A 477 16.87 -8.37 -8.29
N ASP A 478 17.23 -8.22 -9.57
CA ASP A 478 16.31 -7.73 -10.61
C ASP A 478 16.73 -8.32 -11.95
N PHE A 479 15.85 -9.13 -12.53
CA PHE A 479 16.04 -9.65 -13.88
C PHE A 479 14.74 -9.77 -14.67
N PRO A 480 14.82 -9.81 -16.02
CA PRO A 480 13.63 -9.78 -16.86
C PRO A 480 12.77 -11.04 -16.72
N SER A 481 11.45 -10.83 -16.73
CA SER A 481 10.45 -11.88 -16.92
C SER A 481 9.75 -11.73 -18.27
N LEU A 482 8.91 -12.70 -18.61
CA LEU A 482 8.02 -12.69 -19.76
C LEU A 482 6.58 -12.42 -19.29
N PRO A 483 5.72 -11.73 -20.07
CA PRO A 483 4.30 -11.66 -19.75
C PRO A 483 3.70 -13.05 -19.55
N PHE A 484 3.01 -13.25 -18.44
CA PHE A 484 2.63 -14.59 -17.95
C PHE A 484 1.15 -14.66 -17.54
N GLN A 485 0.69 -15.90 -17.38
CA GLN A 485 -0.63 -16.27 -16.86
C GLN A 485 -0.50 -16.69 -15.39
N ILE A 486 -1.58 -16.56 -14.63
CA ILE A 486 -1.65 -17.01 -13.23
C ILE A 486 -2.60 -18.21 -13.17
N PRO A 487 -2.10 -19.43 -12.92
CA PRO A 487 -2.94 -20.62 -12.81
C PRO A 487 -3.79 -20.57 -11.53
N LEU A 488 -5.01 -21.13 -11.59
CA LEU A 488 -5.87 -21.25 -10.40
C LEU A 488 -5.16 -22.02 -9.28
N GLY A 489 -4.40 -23.07 -9.62
CA GLY A 489 -3.64 -23.85 -8.65
C GLY A 489 -2.63 -23.05 -7.81
N ALA A 490 -2.20 -21.85 -8.25
CA ALA A 490 -1.35 -20.95 -7.47
C ALA A 490 -2.08 -20.19 -6.37
N LEU A 491 -3.42 -20.23 -6.36
CA LEU A 491 -4.28 -19.57 -5.38
C LEU A 491 -4.99 -20.58 -4.46
N LEU A 492 -4.77 -21.88 -4.65
CA LEU A 492 -5.38 -22.95 -3.88
C LEU A 492 -4.33 -23.63 -2.99
N PRO A 493 -4.54 -23.73 -1.67
CA PRO A 493 -3.61 -24.43 -0.79
C PRO A 493 -3.71 -25.94 -1.02
N ARG A 494 -2.58 -26.65 -0.91
CA ARG A 494 -2.59 -28.09 -0.66
C ARG A 494 -3.14 -28.34 0.74
N ARG A 495 -3.98 -29.35 0.89
CA ARG A 495 -4.60 -29.77 2.14
C ARG A 495 -4.55 -31.30 2.22
#